data_AF-A0A4Q4NB19-F1
#
_entry.id   AF-A0A4Q4NB19-F1
#
_cell.length_a   1.000
_cell.length_b   1.000
_cell.length_c   1.000
_cell.angle_alpha   90.00
_cell.angle_beta   90.00
_cell.angle_gamma   90.00
#
_symmetry.space_group_name_H-M   'P 1'
#
loop_
_entity.id
_entity.type
_entity.pdbx_description
1 polymer ?
#
loop_
_entity_poly.entity_id
_entity_poly.type
_entity_poly.pdbx_seq_one_letter_code
_entity_poly.pdbx_strand_id
1 'polypeptide(L)'
;MYGSISTNSYYAFSVGETFTTDEQYTNYSNLLPNTYNQDKSEISFVLEDLWNKANAGSLEKLSPSRCIDEYATSIQSNRRNLLLVSDDDRLPSSTNNYFLNGSHVYWYDKFRTEDWFTPKKTSLKFEWICQNMNDKSPPCSTMVEDIKKQPWHVGELCYDKENCKPSDAPVKYCLSERAEPRCKIHFEPSIAIVVIVLNFFKAGLMFYIAFCVNDEPLMSMGDAVASFLGKEDIETKNMCLSSMANFRDGKGYKVGPRQYSGETYRWKDVTSILRRCITLIMFLLALGVVSHLLKLGIDNLPAGATLKEFTFGAVDPRTTVNYRSNDLISNVLTANTPQIILSLLYYAYNSLFTAMLMGYEWVTYSRNRKGLRVTRQPSGTQRSTYFLQLPYRFGIPLMVLSVTLHWLVSQSIFLVAIELYEVNGDLRVFDSNSVRLFDSQSDLKTLGYSPLAIIAVLALGGLMVISMVAFGYIPYKRGMPLAGTCSLAISAACHPTEQVEGDENIAEKMLQWGVVSIGDDEIGHCAFSADEVGAVVKGKLYGGTTA
;
A
#
# COMPACT_ATOMS: atom_id res chain seq x y z
N MET A 1 -5.62 5.40 -15.69
CA MET A 1 -4.58 6.35 -16.09
C MET A 1 -3.32 6.03 -15.30
N TYR A 2 -2.14 6.07 -15.92
CA TYR A 2 -0.86 5.83 -15.25
C TYR A 2 0.23 6.68 -15.90
N GLY A 3 1.26 7.05 -15.14
CA GLY A 3 2.43 7.77 -15.67
C GLY A 3 3.49 6.81 -16.17
N SER A 4 4.19 7.17 -17.24
CA SER A 4 5.44 6.55 -17.68
C SER A 4 6.63 7.47 -17.43
N ILE A 5 7.78 6.87 -17.19
CA ILE A 5 9.08 7.54 -17.14
C ILE A 5 9.95 7.09 -18.33
N SER A 6 10.85 7.94 -18.81
CA SER A 6 11.76 7.59 -19.89
C SER A 6 13.16 7.26 -19.38
N THR A 7 13.84 6.30 -20.00
CA THR A 7 15.28 6.11 -19.84
C THR A 7 15.95 5.97 -21.21
N ASN A 8 17.11 6.59 -21.38
CA ASN A 8 17.89 6.54 -22.60
C ASN A 8 19.03 5.52 -22.47
N SER A 9 19.26 4.76 -23.53
CA SER A 9 20.53 4.07 -23.75
C SER A 9 21.58 5.11 -24.10
N TYR A 10 22.83 4.87 -23.71
CA TYR A 10 23.93 5.78 -24.08
C TYR A 10 25.26 5.06 -24.17
N TYR A 11 26.19 5.66 -24.90
CA TYR A 11 27.60 5.27 -24.90
C TYR A 11 28.45 6.25 -24.09
N ALA A 12 29.38 5.70 -23.32
CA ALA A 12 30.49 6.43 -22.71
C ALA A 12 31.77 6.11 -23.49
N PHE A 13 32.42 7.12 -24.07
CA PHE A 13 33.70 6.97 -24.79
C PHE A 13 34.82 7.67 -24.04
N SER A 14 35.97 7.01 -23.88
CA SER A 14 37.21 7.65 -23.42
C SER A 14 37.97 8.18 -24.63
N VAL A 15 38.26 9.48 -24.65
CA VAL A 15 38.92 10.18 -25.75
C VAL A 15 40.03 11.11 -25.29
N GLY A 16 40.99 11.34 -26.18
CA GLY A 16 41.99 12.40 -26.05
C GLY A 16 41.40 13.80 -26.27
N GLU A 17 42.09 14.84 -25.79
CA GLU A 17 41.68 16.24 -25.98
C GLU A 17 41.68 16.60 -27.48
N THR A 18 42.66 16.08 -28.24
CA THR A 18 42.75 16.22 -29.69
C THR A 18 41.50 15.74 -30.44
N PHE A 19 40.79 14.72 -29.96
CA PHE A 19 39.56 14.24 -30.62
C PHE A 19 38.52 15.36 -30.77
N THR A 20 38.44 16.24 -29.78
CA THR A 20 37.45 17.33 -29.73
C THR A 20 37.92 18.62 -30.42
N THR A 21 39.19 18.68 -30.81
CA THR A 21 39.79 19.85 -31.47
C THR A 21 40.22 19.57 -32.91
N ASP A 22 40.17 18.31 -33.35
CA ASP A 22 40.52 17.93 -34.72
C ASP A 22 39.56 18.58 -35.72
N GLU A 23 40.11 19.13 -36.80
CA GLU A 23 39.33 19.74 -37.88
C GLU A 23 38.74 18.69 -38.84
N GLN A 24 39.28 17.46 -38.85
CA GLN A 24 38.83 16.38 -39.73
C GLN A 24 38.37 15.15 -38.96
N TYR A 25 37.12 14.73 -39.19
CA TYR A 25 36.61 13.48 -38.63
C TYR A 25 37.23 12.27 -39.35
N THR A 26 37.85 11.38 -38.57
CA THR A 26 38.31 10.09 -39.08
C THR A 26 37.14 9.09 -39.07
N ASN A 27 36.85 8.46 -40.20
CA ASN A 27 35.79 7.45 -40.26
C ASN A 27 36.24 6.14 -39.57
N TYR A 28 35.70 5.89 -38.38
CA TYR A 28 36.09 4.75 -37.54
C TYR A 28 35.44 3.40 -37.90
N SER A 29 34.54 3.37 -38.90
CA SER A 29 33.81 2.13 -39.29
C SER A 29 34.72 0.95 -39.65
N ASN A 30 35.88 1.22 -40.25
CA ASN A 30 36.87 0.21 -40.66
C ASN A 30 37.91 -0.11 -39.57
N LEU A 31 37.98 0.69 -38.50
CA LEU A 31 38.99 0.58 -37.45
C LEU A 31 38.51 -0.25 -36.25
N LEU A 32 37.20 -0.43 -36.10
CA LEU A 32 36.60 -1.18 -34.99
C LEU A 32 36.95 -2.69 -35.06
N PRO A 33 37.48 -3.28 -33.97
CA PRO A 33 37.84 -4.71 -33.90
C PRO A 33 36.62 -5.62 -34.08
N ASN A 34 36.79 -6.95 -34.17
CA ASN A 34 35.73 -7.96 -34.37
C ASN A 34 34.61 -7.95 -33.31
N THR A 35 33.79 -6.90 -33.35
CA THR A 35 32.53 -6.69 -32.65
C THR A 35 31.42 -7.13 -33.61
N TYR A 36 30.24 -7.54 -33.11
CA TYR A 36 29.10 -7.86 -34.00
C TYR A 36 28.84 -6.69 -34.96
N ASN A 37 28.62 -6.98 -36.25
CA ASN A 37 28.52 -5.96 -37.30
C ASN A 37 27.48 -4.85 -37.03
N GLN A 38 26.42 -5.15 -36.27
CA GLN A 38 25.39 -4.17 -35.87
C GLN A 38 25.91 -3.13 -34.86
N ASP A 39 26.71 -3.54 -33.86
CA ASP A 39 27.28 -2.61 -32.89
C ASP A 39 28.34 -1.70 -33.55
N LYS A 40 29.04 -2.19 -34.59
CA LYS A 40 30.04 -1.38 -35.32
C LYS A 40 29.45 -0.15 -35.99
N SER A 41 28.35 -0.32 -36.71
CA SER A 41 27.68 0.79 -37.39
C SER A 41 27.10 1.80 -36.41
N GLU A 42 26.56 1.32 -35.28
CA GLU A 42 25.99 2.18 -34.24
C GLU A 42 27.09 3.01 -33.56
N ILE A 43 28.21 2.39 -33.16
CA ILE A 43 29.36 3.08 -32.56
C ILE A 43 29.93 4.14 -33.50
N SER A 44 30.15 3.79 -34.76
CA SER A 44 30.70 4.74 -35.76
C SER A 44 29.77 5.94 -35.97
N PHE A 45 28.46 5.72 -35.99
CA PHE A 45 27.47 6.79 -36.12
C PHE A 45 27.44 7.70 -34.88
N VAL A 46 27.42 7.12 -33.68
CA VAL A 46 27.40 7.89 -32.42
C VAL A 46 28.67 8.72 -32.24
N LEU A 47 29.84 8.18 -32.60
CA LEU A 47 31.11 8.91 -32.54
C LEU A 47 31.14 10.11 -33.50
N GLU A 48 30.61 9.95 -34.72
CA GLU A 48 30.50 11.02 -35.71
C GLU A 48 29.56 12.13 -35.22
N ASP A 49 28.39 11.75 -34.69
CA ASP A 49 27.42 12.68 -34.12
C ASP A 49 28.00 13.44 -32.92
N LEU A 50 28.68 12.76 -32.00
CA LEU A 50 29.33 13.37 -30.84
C LEU A 50 30.48 14.32 -31.25
N TRP A 51 31.28 13.94 -32.24
CA TRP A 51 32.35 14.81 -32.77
C TRP A 51 31.78 16.10 -33.37
N ASN A 52 30.73 15.98 -34.19
CA ASN A 52 30.03 17.14 -34.76
C ASN A 52 29.43 18.04 -33.67
N LYS A 53 28.82 17.44 -32.63
CA LYS A 53 28.24 18.18 -31.50
C LYS A 53 29.30 18.84 -30.62
N ALA A 54 30.46 18.20 -30.42
CA ALA A 54 31.59 18.78 -29.71
C ALA A 54 32.12 20.02 -30.44
N ASN A 55 32.34 19.92 -31.75
CA ASN A 55 32.82 21.03 -32.59
C ASN A 55 31.80 22.17 -32.69
N ALA A 56 30.50 21.85 -32.69
CA ALA A 56 29.44 22.86 -32.63
C ALA A 56 29.26 23.49 -31.23
N GLY A 57 29.97 23.00 -30.21
CA GLY A 57 29.83 23.47 -28.83
C GLY A 57 28.47 23.17 -28.19
N SER A 58 27.74 22.16 -28.70
CA SER A 58 26.39 21.83 -28.21
C SER A 58 26.38 20.85 -27.03
N LEU A 59 27.50 20.18 -26.77
CA LEU A 59 27.67 19.30 -25.60
C LEU A 59 27.95 20.11 -24.33
N GLU A 60 27.38 19.68 -23.21
CA GLU A 60 27.62 20.33 -21.92
C GLU A 60 28.92 19.82 -21.30
N LYS A 61 29.84 20.74 -21.03
CA LYS A 61 31.08 20.45 -20.30
C LYS A 61 30.82 20.34 -18.79
N LEU A 62 31.08 19.16 -18.23
CA LEU A 62 30.91 18.87 -16.80
C LEU A 62 32.27 18.52 -16.16
N SER A 63 32.46 18.96 -14.92
CA SER A 63 33.57 18.50 -14.07
C SER A 63 33.43 16.99 -13.78
N PRO A 64 34.53 16.27 -13.48
CA PRO A 64 34.50 14.83 -13.19
C PRO A 64 33.46 14.42 -12.13
N SER A 65 33.42 15.12 -10.98
CA SER A 65 32.45 14.83 -9.90
C SER A 65 31.00 14.99 -10.35
N ARG A 66 30.69 16.10 -11.04
CA ARG A 66 29.35 16.35 -11.59
C ARG A 66 28.98 15.35 -12.68
N CYS A 67 29.94 14.91 -13.48
CA CYS A 67 29.70 13.87 -14.49
C CYS A 67 29.27 12.57 -13.83
N ILE A 68 29.98 12.16 -12.78
CA ILE A 68 29.63 10.99 -11.97
C ILE A 68 28.23 11.15 -11.37
N ASP A 69 27.90 12.32 -10.79
CA ASP A 69 26.56 12.57 -10.22
C ASP A 69 25.42 12.39 -11.24
N GLU A 70 25.61 12.86 -12.47
CA GLU A 70 24.59 12.84 -13.52
C GLU A 70 24.43 11.45 -14.18
N TYR A 71 25.48 10.61 -14.14
CA TYR A 71 25.51 9.31 -14.81
C TYR A 71 25.46 8.10 -13.87
N ALA A 72 25.76 8.25 -12.58
CA ALA A 72 25.64 7.21 -11.56
C ALA A 72 24.17 7.02 -11.10
N THR A 73 23.26 6.93 -12.06
CA THR A 73 21.82 6.70 -11.85
C THR A 73 21.37 5.47 -12.64
N SER A 74 20.45 4.70 -12.07
CA SER A 74 19.86 3.55 -12.76
C SER A 74 18.81 3.94 -13.81
N ILE A 75 18.32 5.18 -13.76
CA ILE A 75 17.33 5.75 -14.69
C ILE A 75 17.94 6.99 -15.32
N GLN A 76 18.24 6.92 -16.62
CA GLN A 76 18.90 7.99 -17.33
C GLN A 76 17.92 8.76 -18.22
N SER A 77 17.21 9.73 -17.66
CA SER A 77 16.14 10.46 -18.35
C SER A 77 16.61 11.77 -19.01
N ASN A 78 17.61 12.43 -18.45
CA ASN A 78 18.01 13.80 -18.81
C ASN A 78 19.33 13.87 -19.60
N ARG A 79 20.01 12.73 -19.78
CA ARG A 79 21.31 12.65 -20.48
C ARG A 79 21.34 11.50 -21.47
N ARG A 80 22.27 11.56 -22.42
CA ARG A 80 22.59 10.50 -23.39
C ARG A 80 24.10 10.30 -23.49
N ASN A 81 24.63 10.20 -24.71
CA ASN A 81 26.00 9.81 -24.98
C ASN A 81 26.98 10.84 -24.39
N LEU A 82 28.18 10.39 -24.03
CA LEU A 82 29.20 11.26 -23.48
C LEU A 82 30.61 10.90 -23.93
N LEU A 83 31.45 11.93 -23.97
CA LEU A 83 32.89 11.84 -24.16
C LEU A 83 33.58 12.14 -22.83
N LEU A 84 34.44 11.24 -22.38
CA LEU A 84 35.32 11.38 -21.23
C LEU A 84 36.67 11.85 -21.76
N VAL A 85 37.01 13.11 -21.55
CA VAL A 85 38.20 13.72 -22.13
C VAL A 85 39.34 13.66 -21.13
N SER A 86 40.48 13.12 -21.57
CA SER A 86 41.72 13.06 -20.79
C SER A 86 42.86 13.75 -21.55
N ASP A 87 43.92 14.15 -20.84
CA ASP A 87 45.08 14.82 -21.47
C ASP A 87 45.84 13.86 -22.39
N ASP A 88 46.12 14.31 -23.61
CA ASP A 88 46.80 13.50 -24.64
C ASP A 88 48.20 13.05 -24.20
N ASP A 89 48.90 13.87 -23.42
CA ASP A 89 50.24 13.56 -22.89
C ASP A 89 50.27 12.33 -21.96
N ARG A 90 49.12 11.95 -21.40
CA ARG A 90 48.97 10.79 -20.51
C ARG A 90 48.40 9.56 -21.21
N LEU A 91 47.97 9.72 -22.47
CA LEU A 91 47.41 8.65 -23.28
C LEU A 91 48.46 8.10 -24.25
N PRO A 92 48.33 6.84 -24.70
CA PRO A 92 49.21 6.31 -25.73
C PRO A 92 49.01 7.06 -27.05
N SER A 93 50.08 7.18 -27.83
CA SER A 93 50.03 7.74 -29.20
C SER A 93 48.91 7.09 -30.01
N SER A 94 48.20 7.86 -30.85
CA SER A 94 47.11 7.35 -31.68
C SER A 94 47.53 6.18 -32.59
N THR A 95 48.78 6.17 -33.05
CA THR A 95 49.40 5.08 -33.83
C THR A 95 49.69 3.81 -33.06
N ASN A 96 49.71 3.89 -31.72
CA ASN A 96 49.88 2.76 -30.79
C ASN A 96 48.61 2.56 -29.95
N ASN A 97 47.47 3.10 -30.39
CA ASN A 97 46.20 2.90 -29.71
C ASN A 97 45.73 1.44 -29.94
N TYR A 98 45.69 0.67 -28.86
CA TYR A 98 45.30 -0.74 -28.87
C TYR A 98 43.81 -0.95 -29.15
N PHE A 99 42.96 0.02 -28.83
CA PHE A 99 41.52 -0.10 -29.02
C PHE A 99 41.15 0.21 -30.49
N LEU A 100 41.57 1.38 -30.98
CA LEU A 100 41.31 1.84 -32.34
C LEU A 100 42.57 2.50 -32.90
N ASN A 101 43.40 1.72 -33.61
CA ASN A 101 44.66 2.20 -34.16
C ASN A 101 44.42 3.38 -35.13
N GLY A 102 45.19 4.46 -34.97
CA GLY A 102 45.05 5.69 -35.73
C GLY A 102 43.93 6.60 -35.22
N SER A 103 43.37 6.34 -34.03
CA SER A 103 42.34 7.19 -33.42
C SER A 103 42.74 7.73 -32.06
N HIS A 104 42.02 8.77 -31.63
CA HIS A 104 42.07 9.31 -30.28
C HIS A 104 40.92 8.79 -29.39
N VAL A 105 40.31 7.66 -29.75
CA VAL A 105 39.27 6.97 -28.96
C VAL A 105 39.90 5.73 -28.36
N TYR A 106 39.94 5.63 -27.03
CA TYR A 106 40.76 4.64 -26.33
C TYR A 106 39.95 3.53 -25.66
N TRP A 107 38.66 3.77 -25.40
CA TRP A 107 37.78 2.81 -24.75
C TRP A 107 36.31 3.24 -24.90
N TYR A 108 35.39 2.29 -24.80
CA TYR A 108 33.95 2.59 -24.68
C TYR A 108 33.21 1.57 -23.83
N ASP A 109 32.05 1.98 -23.32
CA ASP A 109 31.02 1.08 -22.82
C ASP A 109 29.61 1.59 -23.17
N LYS A 110 28.64 0.69 -23.17
CA LYS A 110 27.25 0.96 -23.53
C LYS A 110 26.33 0.72 -22.34
N PHE A 111 25.66 1.77 -21.88
CA PHE A 111 24.50 1.63 -21.02
C PHE A 111 23.29 1.19 -21.86
N ARG A 112 22.90 -0.07 -21.69
CA ARG A 112 21.75 -0.67 -22.39
C ARG A 112 20.49 -0.60 -21.52
N THR A 113 19.43 0.03 -22.02
CA THR A 113 18.14 0.10 -21.31
C THR A 113 17.46 -1.26 -21.16
N GLU A 114 17.70 -2.20 -22.08
CA GLU A 114 17.24 -3.59 -22.02
C GLU A 114 17.69 -4.35 -20.76
N ASP A 115 18.81 -4.04 -20.12
CA ASP A 115 19.22 -4.79 -18.93
C ASP A 115 18.36 -4.52 -17.66
N TRP A 116 17.34 -3.64 -17.77
CA TRP A 116 16.33 -3.40 -16.71
C TRP A 116 15.49 -4.65 -16.42
N PHE A 117 15.44 -5.63 -17.34
CA PHE A 117 14.66 -6.85 -17.15
C PHE A 117 15.17 -7.74 -16.00
N THR A 118 16.32 -7.42 -15.37
CA THR A 118 16.78 -8.14 -14.17
C THR A 118 17.40 -7.18 -13.11
N PRO A 119 16.98 -7.27 -11.82
CA PRO A 119 17.53 -6.44 -10.75
C PRO A 119 19.05 -6.56 -10.56
N LYS A 120 19.57 -7.79 -10.69
CA LYS A 120 21.03 -8.07 -10.59
C LYS A 120 21.82 -7.31 -11.65
N LYS A 121 21.42 -7.38 -12.93
CA LYS A 121 22.11 -6.62 -13.98
C LYS A 121 21.95 -5.12 -13.80
N THR A 122 20.80 -4.66 -13.29
CA THR A 122 20.57 -3.22 -13.09
C THR A 122 21.53 -2.61 -12.06
N SER A 123 21.87 -3.36 -11.00
CA SER A 123 22.84 -2.90 -10.00
C SER A 123 24.27 -2.70 -10.52
N LEU A 124 24.57 -3.25 -11.70
CA LEU A 124 25.89 -3.23 -12.33
C LEU A 124 25.96 -2.18 -13.47
N LYS A 125 24.89 -1.41 -13.73
CA LYS A 125 24.75 -0.68 -15.02
C LYS A 125 25.64 0.54 -15.23
N PHE A 126 26.04 1.20 -14.16
CA PHE A 126 27.04 2.27 -14.23
C PHE A 126 28.40 1.79 -13.73
N GLU A 127 28.66 0.47 -13.76
CA GLU A 127 29.97 -0.09 -13.40
C GLU A 127 31.11 0.46 -14.24
N TRP A 128 30.82 0.91 -15.45
CA TRP A 128 31.78 1.61 -16.30
C TRP A 128 32.45 2.79 -15.57
N ILE A 129 31.75 3.46 -14.65
CA ILE A 129 32.31 4.54 -13.81
C ILE A 129 33.39 4.00 -12.86
N CYS A 130 33.23 2.76 -12.38
CA CYS A 130 34.09 2.10 -11.40
C CYS A 130 35.05 1.08 -12.03
N GLN A 131 35.07 0.92 -13.35
CA GLN A 131 35.73 -0.21 -14.03
C GLN A 131 37.24 -0.28 -13.82
N ASN A 132 37.91 0.83 -13.51
CA ASN A 132 39.35 0.87 -13.26
C ASN A 132 39.75 0.43 -11.83
N MET A 133 38.80 0.02 -10.97
CA MET A 133 39.08 -0.39 -9.59
C MET A 133 39.38 -1.89 -9.52
N ASN A 134 40.54 -2.25 -8.96
CA ASN A 134 41.05 -3.63 -8.87
C ASN A 134 40.22 -4.57 -7.97
N ASP A 135 39.25 -4.05 -7.20
CA ASP A 135 38.54 -4.81 -6.17
C ASP A 135 37.09 -5.12 -6.60
N LYS A 136 36.85 -6.35 -7.05
CA LYS A 136 35.54 -6.85 -7.53
C LYS A 136 34.51 -7.08 -6.41
N SER A 137 34.72 -6.50 -5.23
CA SER A 137 34.06 -6.94 -4.00
C SER A 137 32.72 -6.23 -3.72
N PRO A 138 32.56 -4.90 -3.86
CA PRO A 138 31.25 -4.24 -3.79
C PRO A 138 30.78 -3.63 -5.13
N PRO A 139 29.46 -3.53 -5.38
CA PRO A 139 28.96 -2.93 -6.62
C PRO A 139 29.21 -1.43 -6.68
N CYS A 140 29.37 -0.91 -7.91
CA CYS A 140 29.75 0.47 -8.17
C CYS A 140 28.89 1.50 -7.43
N SER A 141 27.58 1.23 -7.27
CA SER A 141 26.65 2.06 -6.49
C SER A 141 27.10 2.44 -5.08
N THR A 142 27.88 1.58 -4.42
CA THR A 142 28.42 1.83 -3.08
C THR A 142 29.76 2.56 -3.09
N MET A 143 30.44 2.60 -4.24
CA MET A 143 31.78 3.14 -4.41
C MET A 143 31.78 4.54 -5.04
N VAL A 144 30.64 5.01 -5.54
CA VAL A 144 30.49 6.33 -6.21
C VAL A 144 31.09 7.46 -5.39
N GLU A 145 30.83 7.50 -4.08
CA GLU A 145 31.32 8.56 -3.18
C GLU A 145 32.83 8.47 -2.94
N ASP A 146 33.41 7.27 -3.01
CA ASP A 146 34.86 7.10 -2.85
C ASP A 146 35.61 7.46 -4.14
N ILE A 147 35.03 7.18 -5.31
CA ILE A 147 35.61 7.59 -6.60
C ILE A 147 35.69 9.11 -6.72
N LYS A 148 34.69 9.85 -6.21
CA LYS A 148 34.71 11.32 -6.22
C LYS A 148 35.86 11.93 -5.42
N LYS A 149 36.47 11.19 -4.50
CA LYS A 149 37.58 11.67 -3.65
C LYS A 149 38.96 11.49 -4.27
N GLN A 150 39.06 10.76 -5.38
CA GLN A 150 40.31 10.44 -6.06
C GLN A 150 40.27 10.88 -7.53
N PRO A 151 41.42 10.99 -8.23
CA PRO A 151 41.42 11.20 -9.66
C PRO A 151 40.64 10.09 -10.36
N TRP A 152 39.62 10.46 -11.13
CA TRP A 152 38.71 9.51 -11.76
C TRP A 152 39.33 8.93 -13.02
N HIS A 153 39.46 7.61 -13.06
CA HIS A 153 40.01 6.86 -14.18
C HIS A 153 38.97 5.86 -14.68
N VAL A 154 38.85 5.71 -16.00
CA VAL A 154 37.86 4.84 -16.65
C VAL A 154 38.55 3.99 -17.71
N GLY A 155 38.15 2.72 -17.79
CA GLY A 155 38.57 1.76 -18.81
C GLY A 155 39.94 1.09 -18.57
N GLU A 156 40.10 -0.09 -19.15
CA GLU A 156 41.41 -0.73 -19.37
C GLU A 156 41.83 -0.51 -20.83
N LEU A 157 43.11 -0.26 -21.07
CA LEU A 157 43.63 0.10 -22.41
C LEU A 157 43.84 -1.09 -23.36
N CYS A 158 43.57 -2.36 -22.98
CA CYS A 158 43.84 -3.52 -23.86
C CYS A 158 42.90 -4.72 -23.57
N TYR A 159 42.77 -5.65 -24.54
CA TYR A 159 41.97 -6.89 -24.41
C TYR A 159 42.74 -8.09 -23.80
N ASP A 160 44.06 -8.00 -23.66
CA ASP A 160 44.93 -9.13 -23.30
C ASP A 160 45.47 -9.01 -21.86
N LYS A 161 45.11 -9.96 -21.00
CA LYS A 161 45.31 -9.89 -19.54
C LYS A 161 46.77 -9.91 -19.08
N GLU A 162 47.69 -10.30 -19.94
CA GLU A 162 49.11 -10.46 -19.58
C GLU A 162 49.95 -9.18 -19.78
N ASN A 163 49.42 -8.15 -20.48
CA ASN A 163 50.14 -6.90 -20.80
C ASN A 163 49.36 -5.60 -20.49
N CYS A 164 48.20 -5.66 -19.82
CA CYS A 164 47.41 -4.47 -19.50
C CYS A 164 48.08 -3.56 -18.46
N LYS A 165 48.17 -2.27 -18.78
CA LYS A 165 48.28 -1.21 -17.77
C LYS A 165 46.92 -0.52 -17.63
N PRO A 166 46.40 -0.32 -16.41
CA PRO A 166 45.28 0.58 -16.16
C PRO A 166 45.56 1.94 -16.81
N SER A 167 44.53 2.61 -17.34
CA SER A 167 44.73 3.98 -17.81
C SER A 167 45.18 4.85 -16.64
N ASP A 168 46.40 5.39 -16.74
CA ASP A 168 46.96 6.37 -15.78
C ASP A 168 46.55 7.82 -16.14
N ALA A 169 45.69 7.96 -17.15
CA ALA A 169 45.13 9.23 -17.58
C ALA A 169 43.78 9.46 -16.86
N PRO A 170 43.71 10.38 -15.89
CA PRO A 170 42.45 10.72 -15.26
C PRO A 170 41.58 11.56 -16.21
N VAL A 171 40.27 11.35 -16.10
CA VAL A 171 39.27 12.15 -16.82
C VAL A 171 39.35 13.59 -16.32
N LYS A 172 39.68 14.51 -17.22
CA LYS A 172 39.81 15.96 -16.94
C LYS A 172 38.44 16.63 -16.88
N TYR A 173 37.57 16.29 -17.83
CA TYR A 173 36.17 16.71 -17.90
C TYR A 173 35.38 15.74 -18.77
N CYS A 174 34.05 15.79 -18.71
CA CYS A 174 33.22 15.08 -19.67
C CYS A 174 32.37 16.06 -20.50
N LEU A 175 32.15 15.72 -21.76
CA LEU A 175 31.21 16.38 -22.64
C LEU A 175 29.96 15.51 -22.72
N SER A 176 28.87 15.99 -22.16
CA SER A 176 27.63 15.23 -22.00
C SER A 176 26.56 15.75 -22.94
N GLU A 177 25.93 14.84 -23.68
CA GLU A 177 24.74 15.12 -24.45
C GLU A 177 23.51 15.24 -23.53
N ARG A 178 22.83 16.39 -23.59
CA ARG A 178 21.56 16.59 -22.88
C ARG A 178 20.42 15.89 -23.63
N ALA A 179 19.51 15.28 -22.88
CA ALA A 179 18.26 14.75 -23.39
C ALA A 179 17.08 15.35 -22.63
N GLU A 180 15.97 15.58 -23.33
CA GLU A 180 14.76 16.05 -22.70
C GLU A 180 14.06 14.88 -21.97
N PRO A 181 13.79 15.00 -20.65
CA PRO A 181 13.09 13.97 -19.91
C PRO A 181 11.64 13.89 -20.41
N ARG A 182 11.21 12.68 -20.81
CA ARG A 182 9.86 12.43 -21.31
C ARG A 182 9.04 11.75 -20.23
N CYS A 183 8.05 12.45 -19.70
CA CYS A 183 7.03 11.86 -18.82
C CYS A 183 5.69 11.94 -19.54
N LYS A 184 5.08 10.79 -19.81
CA LYS A 184 3.76 10.72 -20.47
C LYS A 184 2.74 10.18 -19.50
N ILE A 185 1.51 10.66 -19.64
CA ILE A 185 0.36 10.12 -18.93
C ILE A 185 -0.42 9.26 -19.92
N HIS A 186 -0.53 7.98 -19.61
CA HIS A 186 -1.25 7.00 -20.42
C HIS A 186 -2.67 6.82 -19.90
N PHE A 187 -3.61 6.69 -20.83
CA PHE A 187 -5.02 6.44 -20.53
C PHE A 187 -5.44 5.10 -21.15
N GLU A 188 -5.97 4.21 -20.31
CA GLU A 188 -6.51 2.91 -20.73
C GLU A 188 -8.04 3.00 -20.72
N PRO A 189 -8.70 3.14 -21.89
CA PRO A 189 -10.15 3.38 -21.96
C PRO A 189 -10.96 2.24 -21.37
N SER A 190 -10.51 0.99 -21.54
CA SER A 190 -11.21 -0.22 -21.09
C SER A 190 -11.47 -0.19 -19.58
N ILE A 191 -10.43 0.12 -18.80
CA ILE A 191 -10.53 0.23 -17.34
C ILE A 191 -11.41 1.41 -16.96
N ALA A 192 -11.26 2.56 -17.63
CA ALA A 192 -12.04 3.75 -17.33
C ALA A 192 -13.55 3.54 -17.54
N ILE A 193 -13.95 2.91 -18.66
CA ILE A 193 -15.35 2.60 -18.95
C ILE A 193 -15.93 1.70 -17.87
N VAL A 194 -15.23 0.63 -17.49
CA VAL A 194 -15.68 -0.29 -16.43
C VAL A 194 -15.87 0.44 -15.11
N VAL A 195 -14.91 1.26 -14.69
CA VAL A 195 -15.00 2.06 -13.46
C VAL A 195 -16.17 3.04 -13.51
N ILE A 196 -16.40 3.69 -14.65
CA ILE A 196 -17.52 4.60 -14.86
C ILE A 196 -18.85 3.85 -14.71
N VAL A 197 -19.03 2.73 -15.40
CA VAL A 197 -20.27 1.91 -15.33
C VAL A 197 -20.54 1.43 -13.90
N LEU A 198 -19.53 0.93 -13.19
CA LEU A 198 -19.67 0.49 -11.80
C LEU A 198 -20.06 1.65 -10.86
N ASN A 199 -19.49 2.85 -11.07
CA ASN A 199 -19.86 4.03 -10.28
C ASN A 199 -21.28 4.50 -10.59
N PHE A 200 -21.72 4.48 -11.86
CA PHE A 200 -23.10 4.77 -12.22
C PHE A 200 -24.08 3.78 -11.60
N PHE A 201 -23.77 2.48 -11.64
CA PHE A 201 -24.58 1.46 -10.98
C PHE A 201 -24.65 1.68 -9.46
N LYS A 202 -23.50 1.96 -8.81
CA LYS A 202 -23.44 2.28 -7.38
C LYS A 202 -24.26 3.52 -7.04
N ALA A 203 -24.15 4.58 -7.83
CA ALA A 203 -24.96 5.79 -7.67
C ALA A 203 -26.45 5.46 -7.83
N GLY A 204 -26.83 4.70 -8.86
CA GLY A 204 -28.21 4.25 -9.08
C GLY A 204 -28.78 3.47 -7.89
N LEU A 205 -28.00 2.56 -7.29
CA LEU A 205 -28.39 1.86 -6.06
C LEU A 205 -28.53 2.82 -4.87
N MET A 206 -27.63 3.79 -4.71
CA MET A 206 -27.74 4.80 -3.67
C MET A 206 -28.99 5.66 -3.83
N PHE A 207 -29.31 6.08 -5.06
CA PHE A 207 -30.55 6.80 -5.39
C PHE A 207 -31.78 5.93 -5.09
N TYR A 208 -31.78 4.67 -5.51
CA TYR A 208 -32.87 3.75 -5.20
C TYR A 208 -33.09 3.59 -3.70
N ILE A 209 -32.02 3.38 -2.92
CA ILE A 209 -32.11 3.28 -1.46
C ILE A 209 -32.62 4.59 -0.85
N ALA A 210 -32.14 5.74 -1.33
CA ALA A 210 -32.51 7.04 -0.77
C ALA A 210 -33.96 7.47 -1.07
N PHE A 211 -34.53 7.07 -2.20
CA PHE A 211 -35.83 7.56 -2.67
C PHE A 211 -36.94 6.51 -2.72
N CYS A 212 -36.61 5.21 -2.79
CA CYS A 212 -37.60 4.15 -2.94
C CYS A 212 -37.77 3.26 -1.69
N VAL A 213 -36.77 3.21 -0.80
CA VAL A 213 -36.84 2.40 0.43
C VAL A 213 -37.36 3.26 1.57
N ASN A 214 -38.62 3.05 1.94
CA ASN A 214 -39.28 3.74 3.05
C ASN A 214 -39.31 2.93 4.36
N ASP A 215 -38.68 1.76 4.38
CA ASP A 215 -38.69 0.89 5.56
C ASP A 215 -37.92 1.53 6.72
N GLU A 216 -38.45 1.37 7.93
CA GLU A 216 -37.79 1.83 9.16
C GLU A 216 -36.66 0.86 9.53
N PRO A 217 -35.39 1.26 9.44
CA PRO A 217 -34.31 0.31 9.51
C PRO A 217 -33.89 0.08 10.97
N LEU A 218 -33.94 -1.17 11.43
CA LEU A 218 -33.46 -1.59 12.76
C LEU A 218 -31.93 -1.70 12.78
N MET A 219 -31.22 -0.58 12.63
CA MET A 219 -29.76 -0.56 12.50
C MET A 219 -29.01 -0.38 13.82
N SER A 220 -29.63 0.25 14.82
CA SER A 220 -29.02 0.47 16.13
C SER A 220 -29.70 -0.34 17.21
N MET A 221 -28.99 -0.56 18.33
CA MET A 221 -29.59 -1.20 19.51
C MET A 221 -30.77 -0.38 20.05
N GLY A 222 -30.73 0.95 19.94
CA GLY A 222 -31.84 1.80 20.36
C GLY A 222 -33.09 1.61 19.50
N ASP A 223 -32.94 1.37 18.18
CA ASP A 223 -34.07 1.03 17.31
C ASP A 223 -34.73 -0.28 17.74
N ALA A 224 -33.92 -1.29 18.09
CA ALA A 224 -34.43 -2.57 18.60
C ALA A 224 -35.16 -2.40 19.94
N VAL A 225 -34.59 -1.64 20.89
CA VAL A 225 -35.24 -1.37 22.19
C VAL A 225 -36.55 -0.59 21.98
N ALA A 226 -36.55 0.44 21.12
CA ALA A 226 -37.75 1.21 20.81
C ALA A 226 -38.85 0.33 20.19
N SER A 227 -38.48 -0.56 19.27
CA SER A 227 -39.41 -1.51 18.66
C SER A 227 -40.00 -2.49 19.69
N PHE A 228 -39.18 -3.06 20.58
CA PHE A 228 -39.66 -4.03 21.58
C PHE A 228 -40.44 -3.37 22.73
N LEU A 229 -40.17 -2.11 23.05
CA LEU A 229 -40.98 -1.34 24.00
C LEU A 229 -42.33 -0.94 23.40
N GLY A 230 -42.39 -0.65 22.09
CA GLY A 230 -43.65 -0.39 21.40
C GLY A 230 -44.48 -1.64 21.17
N LYS A 231 -43.82 -2.79 20.96
CA LYS A 231 -44.47 -4.10 20.79
C LYS A 231 -43.66 -5.18 21.49
N GLU A 232 -44.12 -5.56 22.68
CA GLU A 232 -43.50 -6.59 23.50
C GLU A 232 -43.50 -7.95 22.80
N ASP A 233 -42.41 -8.70 22.95
CA ASP A 233 -42.27 -10.05 22.40
C ASP A 233 -42.73 -11.10 23.43
N ILE A 234 -43.79 -11.83 23.12
CA ILE A 234 -44.39 -12.82 24.02
C ILE A 234 -43.39 -13.93 24.38
N GLU A 235 -42.54 -14.35 23.44
CA GLU A 235 -41.50 -15.37 23.66
C GLU A 235 -40.46 -14.93 24.69
N THR A 236 -40.32 -13.60 24.80
CA THR A 236 -39.54 -12.78 25.72
C THR A 236 -39.83 -12.87 27.21
N LYS A 237 -41.10 -13.16 27.50
CA LYS A 237 -41.70 -12.81 28.79
C LYS A 237 -41.01 -13.59 29.91
N ASN A 238 -40.90 -12.96 31.07
CA ASN A 238 -40.35 -13.59 32.28
C ASN A 238 -38.85 -13.97 32.18
N MET A 239 -38.09 -13.33 31.29
CA MET A 239 -36.68 -13.63 31.04
C MET A 239 -35.74 -12.43 31.19
N CYS A 240 -36.09 -11.45 32.04
CA CYS A 240 -35.40 -10.16 32.17
C CYS A 240 -33.88 -10.20 32.44
N LEU A 241 -33.34 -11.32 32.91
CA LEU A 241 -31.89 -11.52 33.10
C LEU A 241 -31.20 -12.37 32.03
N SER A 242 -31.88 -12.70 30.94
CA SER A 242 -31.30 -13.48 29.86
C SER A 242 -30.24 -12.69 29.10
N SER A 243 -29.07 -13.29 28.96
CA SER A 243 -27.95 -12.77 28.17
C SER A 243 -27.90 -13.44 26.79
N MET A 244 -27.13 -12.89 25.87
CA MET A 244 -26.85 -13.51 24.57
C MET A 244 -26.27 -14.93 24.69
N ALA A 245 -25.57 -15.24 25.79
CA ALA A 245 -25.02 -16.57 26.01
C ALA A 245 -26.12 -17.62 26.24
N ASN A 246 -27.25 -17.22 26.83
CA ASN A 246 -28.36 -18.12 27.12
C ASN A 246 -29.12 -18.57 25.86
N PHE A 247 -29.00 -17.83 24.76
CA PHE A 247 -29.65 -18.13 23.49
C PHE A 247 -28.70 -18.76 22.45
N ARG A 248 -27.42 -18.97 22.79
CA ARG A 248 -26.40 -19.38 21.80
C ARG A 248 -26.32 -20.90 21.59
N ASP A 249 -26.76 -21.71 22.55
CA ASP A 249 -26.38 -23.12 22.64
C ASP A 249 -27.27 -24.09 21.83
N GLY A 250 -28.25 -23.60 21.06
CA GLY A 250 -29.07 -24.42 20.14
C GLY A 250 -29.95 -25.50 20.80
N LYS A 251 -29.85 -25.70 22.12
CA LYS A 251 -30.59 -26.68 22.92
C LYS A 251 -31.89 -26.13 23.52
N GLY A 252 -32.44 -25.08 22.91
CA GLY A 252 -33.53 -24.27 23.48
C GLY A 252 -33.05 -23.36 24.62
N TYR A 253 -33.94 -22.51 25.13
CA TYR A 253 -33.69 -21.60 26.25
C TYR A 253 -34.66 -21.86 27.40
N LYS A 254 -34.19 -21.65 28.64
CA LYS A 254 -35.02 -21.78 29.83
C LYS A 254 -35.78 -20.48 30.08
N VAL A 255 -37.10 -20.58 30.05
CA VAL A 255 -38.03 -19.50 30.46
C VAL A 255 -38.14 -19.48 31.98
N GLY A 256 -38.26 -18.28 32.55
CA GLY A 256 -38.53 -18.06 33.96
C GLY A 256 -37.39 -17.41 34.75
N PRO A 257 -37.59 -17.25 36.07
CA PRO A 257 -36.71 -16.48 36.94
C PRO A 257 -35.29 -17.00 37.00
N ARG A 258 -34.34 -16.05 37.00
CA ARG A 258 -32.91 -16.32 37.04
C ARG A 258 -32.26 -15.56 38.17
N GLN A 259 -31.26 -16.20 38.77
CA GLN A 259 -30.46 -15.57 39.82
C GLN A 259 -29.44 -14.61 39.19
N TYR A 260 -29.37 -13.38 39.69
CA TYR A 260 -28.35 -12.44 39.22
C TYR A 260 -26.97 -12.86 39.74
N SER A 261 -26.09 -13.30 38.84
CA SER A 261 -24.74 -13.79 39.17
C SER A 261 -23.72 -12.67 39.45
N GLY A 262 -23.99 -11.44 38.99
CA GLY A 262 -23.06 -10.31 39.13
C GLY A 262 -21.78 -10.45 38.27
N GLU A 263 -21.86 -11.19 37.16
CA GLU A 263 -20.75 -11.41 36.24
C GLU A 263 -20.15 -10.10 35.70
N THR A 264 -18.83 -10.11 35.52
CA THR A 264 -18.11 -9.05 34.82
C THR A 264 -17.77 -9.52 33.41
N TYR A 265 -18.38 -8.86 32.43
CA TYR A 265 -18.04 -9.07 31.02
C TYR A 265 -16.87 -8.16 30.61
N ARG A 266 -16.10 -8.59 29.62
CA ARG A 266 -15.08 -7.77 28.95
C ARG A 266 -15.59 -7.37 27.57
N TRP A 267 -14.96 -6.37 26.97
CA TRP A 267 -15.38 -5.85 25.66
C TRP A 267 -15.48 -6.94 24.60
N LYS A 268 -14.52 -7.86 24.58
CA LYS A 268 -14.52 -9.01 23.68
C LYS A 268 -15.72 -9.94 23.84
N ASP A 269 -16.36 -10.01 25.01
CA ASP A 269 -17.36 -11.04 25.33
C ASP A 269 -18.71 -10.80 24.64
N VAL A 270 -18.93 -9.60 24.09
CA VAL A 270 -20.09 -9.28 23.25
C VAL A 270 -20.03 -9.93 21.86
N THR A 271 -18.85 -10.42 21.49
CA THR A 271 -18.61 -11.06 20.18
C THR A 271 -18.30 -12.54 20.35
N SER A 272 -18.71 -13.35 19.36
CA SER A 272 -18.43 -14.79 19.39
C SER A 272 -16.91 -15.06 19.32
N ILE A 273 -16.48 -16.20 19.90
CA ILE A 273 -15.07 -16.63 19.82
C ILE A 273 -14.68 -16.84 18.36
N LEU A 274 -15.55 -17.50 17.58
CA LEU A 274 -15.32 -17.77 16.16
C LEU A 274 -15.05 -16.49 15.35
N ARG A 275 -15.88 -15.46 15.49
CA ARG A 275 -15.71 -14.19 14.76
C ARG A 275 -14.37 -13.53 15.09
N ARG A 276 -14.00 -13.49 16.37
CA ARG A 276 -12.70 -12.94 16.81
C ARG A 276 -11.53 -13.75 16.27
N CYS A 277 -11.60 -15.08 16.34
CA CYS A 277 -10.56 -15.96 15.82
C CYS A 277 -10.41 -15.81 14.31
N ILE A 278 -11.50 -15.78 13.55
CA ILE A 278 -11.45 -15.56 12.09
C ILE A 278 -10.80 -14.21 11.79
N THR A 279 -11.22 -13.12 12.44
CA THR A 279 -10.61 -11.80 12.22
C THR A 279 -9.12 -11.81 12.57
N LEU A 280 -8.73 -12.36 13.72
CA LEU A 280 -7.33 -12.51 14.11
C LEU A 280 -6.52 -13.31 13.09
N ILE A 281 -7.03 -14.46 12.66
CA ILE A 281 -6.36 -15.33 11.67
C ILE A 281 -6.20 -14.60 10.35
N MET A 282 -7.22 -13.89 9.86
CA MET A 282 -7.12 -13.12 8.61
C MET A 282 -6.04 -12.03 8.70
N PHE A 283 -5.95 -11.29 9.81
CA PHE A 283 -4.90 -10.30 10.02
C PHE A 283 -3.50 -10.94 10.10
N LEU A 284 -3.34 -12.01 10.89
CA LEU A 284 -2.06 -12.71 11.03
C LEU A 284 -1.61 -13.35 9.72
N LEU A 285 -2.53 -13.91 8.94
CA LEU A 285 -2.24 -14.47 7.62
C LEU A 285 -1.80 -13.36 6.66
N ALA A 286 -2.52 -12.23 6.60
CA ALA A 286 -2.15 -11.11 5.75
C ALA A 286 -0.76 -10.55 6.11
N LEU A 287 -0.50 -10.33 7.40
CA LEU A 287 0.82 -9.89 7.88
C LEU A 287 1.92 -10.92 7.61
N GLY A 288 1.62 -12.21 7.75
CA GLY A 288 2.55 -13.30 7.45
C GLY A 288 2.92 -13.36 5.96
N VAL A 289 1.92 -13.26 5.07
CA VAL A 289 2.13 -13.20 3.62
C VAL A 289 2.95 -11.97 3.24
N VAL A 290 2.59 -10.78 3.75
CA VAL A 290 3.33 -9.54 3.49
C VAL A 290 4.78 -9.62 4.00
N SER A 291 4.99 -10.19 5.20
CA SER A 291 6.34 -10.39 5.75
C SER A 291 7.17 -11.36 4.91
N HIS A 292 6.56 -12.43 4.40
CA HIS A 292 7.23 -13.37 3.51
C HIS A 292 7.60 -12.71 2.18
N LEU A 293 6.69 -11.95 1.57
CA LEU A 293 6.95 -11.20 0.34
C LEU A 293 8.04 -10.15 0.53
N LEU A 294 8.05 -9.44 1.67
CA LEU A 294 9.11 -8.50 2.01
C LEU A 294 10.47 -9.21 2.10
N LYS A 295 10.51 -10.36 2.79
CA LYS A 295 11.73 -11.16 2.88
C LYS A 295 12.24 -11.56 1.50
N LEU A 296 11.36 -12.08 0.64
CA LEU A 296 11.71 -12.41 -0.74
C LEU A 296 12.21 -11.19 -1.52
N GLY A 297 11.61 -10.02 -1.32
CA GLY A 297 12.09 -8.77 -1.93
C GLY A 297 13.50 -8.43 -1.49
N ILE A 298 13.75 -8.40 -0.17
CA ILE A 298 15.06 -8.09 0.41
C ILE A 298 16.13 -9.09 -0.02
N ASP A 299 15.82 -10.40 -0.02
CA ASP A 299 16.74 -11.46 -0.43
C ASP A 299 17.14 -11.35 -1.92
N ASN A 300 16.32 -10.67 -2.74
CA ASN A 300 16.58 -10.43 -4.16
C ASN A 300 17.27 -9.09 -4.45
N LEU A 301 17.48 -8.24 -3.45
CA LEU A 301 18.20 -6.99 -3.63
C LEU A 301 19.68 -7.26 -3.97
N PRO A 302 20.29 -6.39 -4.79
CA PRO A 302 21.72 -6.48 -5.07
C PRO A 302 22.56 -6.23 -3.80
N ALA A 303 23.76 -6.82 -3.75
CA ALA A 303 24.67 -6.64 -2.63
C ALA A 303 24.95 -5.14 -2.38
N GLY A 304 25.07 -4.74 -1.10
CA GLY A 304 25.37 -3.35 -0.75
C GLY A 304 24.19 -2.37 -0.82
N ALA A 305 23.02 -2.76 -1.34
CA ALA A 305 21.83 -1.91 -1.30
C ALA A 305 21.32 -1.73 0.13
N THR A 306 21.16 -0.49 0.57
CA THR A 306 20.62 -0.17 1.90
C THR A 306 19.17 0.26 1.82
N LEU A 307 18.36 -0.10 2.83
CA LEU A 307 16.94 0.24 2.88
C LEU A 307 16.66 1.75 2.83
N LYS A 308 17.64 2.59 3.20
CA LYS A 308 17.51 4.06 3.22
C LYS A 308 17.54 4.67 1.82
N GLU A 309 18.07 3.95 0.83
CA GLU A 309 18.10 4.41 -0.57
C GLU A 309 16.70 4.36 -1.21
N PHE A 310 15.81 3.52 -0.69
CA PHE A 310 14.47 3.36 -1.24
C PHE A 310 13.47 4.29 -0.56
N THR A 311 12.87 5.17 -1.36
CA THR A 311 11.81 6.08 -0.92
C THR A 311 10.42 5.47 -1.16
N PHE A 312 9.39 6.03 -0.53
CA PHE A 312 8.00 5.61 -0.75
C PHE A 312 7.58 5.88 -2.19
N GLY A 313 7.07 4.85 -2.87
CA GLY A 313 6.51 4.95 -4.23
C GLY A 313 7.48 5.38 -5.33
N ALA A 314 8.77 5.52 -5.04
CA ALA A 314 9.77 5.88 -6.03
C ALA A 314 10.09 4.69 -6.92
N VAL A 315 10.13 4.92 -8.24
CA VAL A 315 10.52 3.88 -9.20
C VAL A 315 12.02 3.63 -9.08
N ASP A 316 12.40 2.42 -8.66
CA ASP A 316 13.79 1.95 -8.67
C ASP A 316 13.84 0.56 -9.33
N PRO A 317 14.64 0.37 -10.40
CA PRO A 317 14.71 -0.92 -11.10
C PRO A 317 15.26 -2.07 -10.23
N ARG A 318 15.98 -1.78 -9.15
CA ARG A 318 16.45 -2.80 -8.19
C ARG A 318 15.27 -3.39 -7.39
N THR A 319 14.15 -2.69 -7.34
CA THR A 319 12.93 -3.06 -6.63
C THR A 319 11.75 -3.39 -7.56
N THR A 320 12.03 -3.81 -8.80
CA THR A 320 10.98 -4.31 -9.69
C THR A 320 10.73 -5.80 -9.46
N VAL A 321 9.46 -6.20 -9.55
CA VAL A 321 9.03 -7.60 -9.46
C VAL A 321 9.43 -8.33 -10.74
N ASN A 322 10.24 -9.38 -10.60
CA ASN A 322 10.70 -10.22 -11.71
C ASN A 322 9.63 -11.22 -12.18
N TYR A 323 8.40 -10.74 -12.39
CA TYR A 323 7.27 -11.51 -12.90
C TYR A 323 6.95 -11.03 -14.32
N ARG A 324 7.10 -11.94 -15.30
CA ARG A 324 7.00 -11.66 -16.74
C ARG A 324 5.55 -11.56 -17.23
N SER A 325 4.76 -10.62 -16.71
CA SER A 325 3.61 -10.13 -17.47
C SER A 325 3.90 -8.70 -17.91
N ASN A 326 4.17 -8.51 -19.21
CA ASN A 326 4.15 -7.18 -19.81
C ASN A 326 2.71 -6.67 -19.99
N ASP A 327 1.71 -7.51 -19.67
CA ASP A 327 0.31 -7.15 -19.73
C ASP A 327 -0.05 -6.09 -18.68
N LEU A 328 -0.54 -4.96 -19.17
CA LEU A 328 -0.96 -3.83 -18.35
C LEU A 328 -2.09 -4.22 -17.39
N ILE A 329 -3.08 -4.98 -17.87
CA ILE A 329 -4.28 -5.30 -17.09
C ILE A 329 -3.91 -6.21 -15.92
N SER A 330 -3.15 -7.28 -16.17
CA SER A 330 -2.64 -8.18 -15.14
C SER A 330 -1.86 -7.44 -14.05
N ASN A 331 -0.95 -6.54 -14.42
CA ASN A 331 -0.17 -5.76 -13.46
C ASN A 331 -1.07 -4.82 -12.64
N VAL A 332 -1.99 -4.10 -13.29
CA VAL A 332 -2.93 -3.21 -12.58
C VAL A 332 -3.81 -3.98 -11.60
N LEU A 333 -4.34 -5.13 -11.98
CA LEU A 333 -5.14 -5.97 -11.08
C LEU A 333 -4.32 -6.49 -9.90
N THR A 334 -3.09 -6.92 -10.16
CA THR A 334 -2.18 -7.43 -9.12
C THR A 334 -1.80 -6.35 -8.11
N ALA A 335 -1.44 -5.15 -8.57
CA ALA A 335 -1.13 -4.01 -7.70
C ALA A 335 -2.32 -3.58 -6.81
N ASN A 336 -3.56 -3.79 -7.27
CA ASN A 336 -4.77 -3.40 -6.56
C ASN A 336 -5.41 -4.54 -5.73
N THR A 337 -4.99 -5.79 -5.91
CA THR A 337 -5.55 -6.93 -5.16
C THR A 337 -5.40 -6.77 -3.63
N PRO A 338 -4.27 -6.27 -3.10
CA PRO A 338 -4.14 -5.99 -1.66
C PRO A 338 -5.18 -5.00 -1.11
N GLN A 339 -5.69 -4.09 -1.95
CA GLN A 339 -6.70 -3.10 -1.54
C GLN A 339 -8.05 -3.76 -1.21
N ILE A 340 -8.39 -4.84 -1.91
CA ILE A 340 -9.61 -5.63 -1.64
C ILE A 340 -9.47 -6.36 -0.30
N ILE A 341 -8.31 -7.00 -0.07
CA ILE A 341 -8.01 -7.69 1.19
C ILE A 341 -8.09 -6.70 2.36
N LEU A 342 -7.47 -5.52 2.20
CA LEU A 342 -7.52 -4.46 3.21
C LEU A 342 -8.95 -4.01 3.51
N SER A 343 -9.80 -3.87 2.50
CA SER A 343 -11.22 -3.51 2.67
C SER A 343 -11.98 -4.55 3.49
N LEU A 344 -11.74 -5.85 3.24
CA LEU A 344 -12.34 -6.94 4.02
C LEU A 344 -11.84 -6.98 5.46
N LEU A 345 -10.54 -6.78 5.67
CA LEU A 345 -9.93 -6.68 7.00
C LEU A 345 -10.50 -5.49 7.78
N TYR A 346 -10.63 -4.33 7.14
CA TYR A 346 -11.23 -3.14 7.73
C TYR A 346 -12.69 -3.38 8.09
N TYR A 347 -13.48 -4.00 7.21
CA TYR A 347 -14.85 -4.36 7.52
C TYR A 347 -14.93 -5.26 8.77
N ALA A 348 -14.14 -6.33 8.82
CA ALA A 348 -14.09 -7.21 9.98
C ALA A 348 -13.68 -6.46 11.26
N TYR A 349 -12.65 -5.62 11.18
CA TYR A 349 -12.14 -4.82 12.30
C TYR A 349 -13.18 -3.81 12.81
N ASN A 350 -13.75 -2.99 11.91
CA ASN A 350 -14.78 -2.02 12.24
C ASN A 350 -16.01 -2.69 12.85
N SER A 351 -16.39 -3.87 12.33
CA SER A 351 -17.52 -4.63 12.83
C SER A 351 -17.31 -5.16 14.27
N LEU A 352 -16.07 -5.48 14.66
CA LEU A 352 -15.74 -5.87 16.04
C LEU A 352 -15.82 -4.69 16.99
N PHE A 353 -15.20 -3.55 16.64
CA PHE A 353 -15.27 -2.33 17.45
C PHE A 353 -16.70 -1.82 17.60
N THR A 354 -17.52 -1.93 16.54
CA THR A 354 -18.94 -1.61 16.60
C THR A 354 -19.68 -2.47 17.61
N ALA A 355 -19.44 -3.78 17.64
CA ALA A 355 -20.04 -4.66 18.63
C ALA A 355 -19.56 -4.35 20.06
N MET A 356 -18.27 -4.09 20.26
CA MET A 356 -17.71 -3.69 21.57
C MET A 356 -18.34 -2.39 22.10
N LEU A 357 -18.49 -1.38 21.24
CA LEU A 357 -19.08 -0.10 21.62
C LEU A 357 -20.59 -0.19 21.83
N MET A 358 -21.29 -1.05 21.08
CA MET A 358 -22.69 -1.39 21.32
C MET A 358 -22.87 -2.03 22.71
N GLY A 359 -22.02 -3.00 23.06
CA GLY A 359 -22.03 -3.61 24.40
C GLY A 359 -21.75 -2.60 25.50
N TYR A 360 -20.83 -1.67 25.28
CA TYR A 360 -20.56 -0.57 26.20
C TYR A 360 -21.80 0.34 26.39
N GLU A 361 -22.46 0.70 25.29
CA GLU A 361 -23.66 1.54 25.32
C GLU A 361 -24.81 0.86 26.06
N TRP A 362 -25.03 -0.44 25.81
CA TRP A 362 -26.01 -1.30 26.46
C TRP A 362 -25.84 -1.30 27.98
N VAL A 363 -24.65 -1.69 28.46
CA VAL A 363 -24.40 -1.83 29.89
C VAL A 363 -24.46 -0.48 30.62
N THR A 364 -24.28 0.64 29.93
CA THR A 364 -24.38 1.99 30.52
C THR A 364 -25.81 2.34 30.96
N TYR A 365 -26.84 1.74 30.36
CA TYR A 365 -28.25 1.94 30.77
C TYR A 365 -28.59 1.35 32.14
N SER A 366 -27.76 0.46 32.70
CA SER A 366 -27.95 -0.03 34.07
C SER A 366 -27.75 1.02 35.17
N ARG A 367 -27.13 2.16 34.82
CA ARG A 367 -26.63 3.14 35.80
C ARG A 367 -26.87 4.58 35.44
N ASN A 368 -27.09 4.86 34.17
CA ASN A 368 -27.38 6.20 33.71
C ASN A 368 -28.71 6.17 32.99
N ARG A 369 -29.61 7.05 33.40
CA ARG A 369 -30.81 7.37 32.67
C ARG A 369 -30.45 8.23 31.46
N LYS A 370 -30.84 7.79 30.26
CA LYS A 370 -30.51 8.49 29.01
C LYS A 370 -31.51 8.11 27.91
N GLY A 371 -31.73 9.01 26.95
CA GLY A 371 -32.56 8.72 25.78
C GLY A 371 -31.89 7.71 24.82
N LEU A 372 -32.73 6.91 24.15
CA LEU A 372 -32.31 5.92 23.16
C LEU A 372 -31.62 6.59 21.97
N ARG A 373 -30.58 5.95 21.45
CA ARG A 373 -29.93 6.38 20.22
C ARG A 373 -30.51 5.59 19.06
N VAL A 374 -31.25 6.27 18.19
CA VAL A 374 -32.05 5.66 17.11
C VAL A 374 -31.55 6.14 15.74
N THR A 375 -31.81 5.36 14.69
CA THR A 375 -31.46 5.71 13.31
C THR A 375 -32.58 6.44 12.58
N ARG A 376 -33.83 6.28 13.00
CA ARG A 376 -34.97 7.08 12.55
C ARG A 376 -34.84 8.54 13.05
N GLN A 377 -35.64 9.44 12.46
CA GLN A 377 -35.87 10.77 13.00
C GLN A 377 -36.24 10.67 14.49
N PRO A 378 -35.43 11.24 15.40
CA PRO A 378 -35.62 11.08 16.83
C PRO A 378 -36.90 11.80 17.27
N SER A 379 -37.67 11.18 18.18
CA SER A 379 -38.80 11.81 18.86
C SER A 379 -38.55 11.94 20.37
N GLY A 380 -39.16 12.95 20.99
CA GLY A 380 -39.00 13.25 22.40
C GLY A 380 -37.53 13.47 22.83
N THR A 381 -37.05 12.62 23.74
CA THR A 381 -35.69 12.66 24.29
C THR A 381 -34.69 11.73 23.58
N GLN A 382 -35.13 11.06 22.52
CA GLN A 382 -34.26 10.22 21.69
C GLN A 382 -33.16 11.05 21.02
N ARG A 383 -32.07 10.37 20.68
CA ARG A 383 -30.92 10.98 20.02
C ARG A 383 -30.72 10.31 18.67
N SER A 384 -30.43 11.10 17.64
CA SER A 384 -30.03 10.56 16.35
C SER A 384 -28.70 9.79 16.49
N THR A 385 -28.58 8.71 15.75
CA THR A 385 -27.31 8.01 15.59
C THR A 385 -26.27 8.87 14.88
N TYR A 386 -25.00 8.50 14.99
CA TYR A 386 -23.95 9.07 14.15
C TYR A 386 -24.12 8.54 12.73
N PHE A 387 -23.81 9.36 11.73
CA PHE A 387 -23.78 8.95 10.32
C PHE A 387 -22.91 7.68 10.09
N LEU A 388 -21.90 7.46 10.93
CA LEU A 388 -20.97 6.31 10.87
C LEU A 388 -21.29 5.17 11.86
N GLN A 389 -22.48 5.13 12.49
CA GLN A 389 -22.90 4.20 13.57
C GLN A 389 -22.07 4.24 14.85
N LEU A 390 -20.76 4.53 14.77
CA LEU A 390 -19.81 4.66 15.87
C LEU A 390 -19.66 6.12 16.33
N PRO A 391 -19.40 6.36 17.63
CA PRO A 391 -19.00 7.69 18.11
C PRO A 391 -17.75 8.18 17.37
N TYR A 392 -17.71 9.45 16.98
CA TYR A 392 -16.62 10.03 16.18
C TYR A 392 -15.22 9.85 16.81
N ARG A 393 -15.12 9.81 18.14
CA ARG A 393 -13.87 9.52 18.88
C ARG A 393 -13.25 8.15 18.56
N PHE A 394 -14.03 7.20 18.03
CA PHE A 394 -13.58 5.91 17.55
C PHE A 394 -13.69 5.83 16.02
N GLY A 395 -14.79 6.32 15.44
CA GLY A 395 -15.02 6.26 13.99
C GLY A 395 -13.96 7.04 13.19
N ILE A 396 -13.58 8.25 13.61
CA ILE A 396 -12.59 9.06 12.90
C ILE A 396 -11.19 8.40 12.94
N PRO A 397 -10.63 7.99 14.09
CA PRO A 397 -9.37 7.28 14.12
C PRO A 397 -9.36 6.02 13.25
N LEU A 398 -10.44 5.23 13.25
CA LEU A 398 -10.58 4.04 12.41
C LEU A 398 -10.58 4.38 10.91
N MET A 399 -11.24 5.47 10.52
CA MET A 399 -11.26 5.93 9.14
C MET A 399 -9.89 6.46 8.69
N VAL A 400 -9.23 7.28 9.52
CA VAL A 400 -7.86 7.78 9.26
C VAL A 400 -6.90 6.61 9.10
N LEU A 401 -6.98 5.63 9.99
CA LEU A 401 -6.18 4.41 9.94
C LEU A 401 -6.40 3.63 8.63
N SER A 402 -7.66 3.48 8.21
CA SER A 402 -8.02 2.82 6.95
C SER A 402 -7.44 3.56 5.74
N VAL A 403 -7.67 4.87 5.64
CA VAL A 403 -7.15 5.72 4.55
C VAL A 403 -5.62 5.65 4.51
N THR A 404 -4.96 5.72 5.66
CA THR A 404 -3.50 5.64 5.77
C THR A 404 -2.98 4.29 5.30
N LEU A 405 -3.63 3.18 5.66
CA LEU A 405 -3.23 1.85 5.18
C LEU A 405 -3.44 1.69 3.67
N HIS A 406 -4.57 2.14 3.14
CA HIS A 406 -4.84 2.09 1.69
C HIS A 406 -3.77 2.87 0.91
N TRP A 407 -3.40 4.05 1.41
CA TRP A 407 -2.32 4.86 0.86
C TRP A 407 -0.97 4.16 0.98
N LEU A 408 -0.56 3.68 2.16
CA LEU A 408 0.73 2.98 2.35
C LEU A 408 0.84 1.72 1.46
N VAL A 409 -0.26 0.96 1.30
CA VAL A 409 -0.30 -0.21 0.41
C VAL A 409 -0.11 0.21 -1.06
N SER A 410 -0.68 1.35 -1.47
CA SER A 410 -0.44 1.90 -2.83
C SER A 410 1.01 2.30 -3.06
N GLN A 411 1.76 2.63 -1.99
CA GLN A 411 3.20 2.90 -2.06
C GLN A 411 4.05 1.63 -1.91
N SER A 412 3.45 0.53 -1.44
CA SER A 412 4.13 -0.75 -1.18
C SER A 412 4.28 -1.59 -2.44
N ILE A 413 3.26 -1.61 -3.30
CA ILE A 413 3.27 -2.26 -4.61
C ILE A 413 2.53 -1.37 -5.61
N PHE A 414 3.19 -1.00 -6.70
CA PHE A 414 2.67 -0.04 -7.66
C PHE A 414 3.06 -0.40 -9.09
N LEU A 415 2.26 0.07 -10.06
CA LEU A 415 2.57 -0.09 -11.47
C LEU A 415 3.78 0.78 -11.84
N VAL A 416 4.73 0.17 -12.54
CA VAL A 416 5.89 0.83 -13.12
C VAL A 416 5.79 0.71 -14.64
N ALA A 417 5.86 1.85 -15.33
CA ALA A 417 5.88 1.92 -16.78
C ALA A 417 7.10 2.74 -17.23
N ILE A 418 8.00 2.14 -18.01
CA ILE A 418 9.22 2.79 -18.49
C ILE A 418 9.27 2.73 -20.01
N GLU A 419 9.45 3.89 -20.64
CA GLU A 419 9.73 4.02 -22.07
C GLU A 419 11.25 3.93 -22.30
N LEU A 420 11.66 3.01 -23.17
CA LEU A 420 13.06 2.76 -23.46
C LEU A 420 13.44 3.50 -24.76
N TYR A 421 14.46 4.35 -24.68
CA TYR A 421 15.00 5.09 -25.83
C TYR A 421 16.37 4.55 -26.20
N GLU A 422 16.65 4.43 -27.50
CA GLU A 422 17.95 4.03 -28.02
C GLU A 422 18.96 5.20 -27.95
N VAL A 423 20.22 4.90 -28.26
CA VAL A 423 21.35 5.86 -28.17
C VAL A 423 21.19 7.07 -29.08
N ASN A 424 20.44 6.92 -30.18
CA ASN A 424 20.11 8.00 -31.11
C ASN A 424 18.89 8.83 -30.66
N GLY A 425 18.20 8.41 -29.59
CA GLY A 425 17.03 9.08 -29.05
C GLY A 425 15.69 8.64 -29.59
N ASP A 426 15.68 7.64 -30.47
CA ASP A 426 14.45 7.04 -30.97
C ASP A 426 13.83 6.12 -29.92
N LEU A 427 12.49 6.05 -29.93
CA LEU A 427 11.76 5.12 -29.08
C LEU A 427 12.05 3.70 -29.56
N ARG A 428 12.49 2.83 -28.66
CA ARG A 428 12.82 1.45 -29.01
C ARG A 428 11.54 0.66 -29.31
N VAL A 429 11.29 0.31 -30.57
CA VAL A 429 10.16 -0.54 -30.96
C VAL A 429 10.61 -2.00 -31.07
N PHE A 430 10.07 -2.90 -30.24
CA PHE A 430 10.32 -4.33 -30.37
C PHE A 430 9.55 -4.87 -31.59
N ASP A 431 10.27 -5.36 -32.61
CA ASP A 431 9.64 -5.88 -33.83
C ASP A 431 8.89 -7.20 -33.56
N SER A 432 7.61 -7.19 -33.92
CA SER A 432 6.58 -8.24 -33.76
C SER A 432 6.83 -9.56 -34.50
N ASN A 433 7.91 -9.67 -35.29
CA ASN A 433 8.24 -10.89 -36.04
C ASN A 433 8.88 -12.00 -35.20
N SER A 434 9.23 -11.75 -33.94
CA SER A 434 9.57 -12.79 -32.97
C SER A 434 8.47 -12.89 -31.90
N VAL A 435 7.62 -13.90 -32.04
CA VAL A 435 6.52 -14.31 -31.14
C VAL A 435 5.25 -13.47 -31.23
N ARG A 436 4.33 -13.95 -32.07
CA ARG A 436 2.91 -13.59 -32.07
C ARG A 436 2.27 -14.04 -30.74
N LEU A 437 1.68 -13.11 -29.97
CA LEU A 437 0.35 -13.24 -29.33
C LEU A 437 -0.01 -12.13 -28.31
N PHE A 438 0.86 -11.18 -27.96
CA PHE A 438 0.47 -10.04 -27.10
C PHE A 438 1.12 -8.73 -27.56
N ASP A 439 0.32 -7.68 -27.46
CA ASP A 439 0.47 -6.26 -27.82
C ASP A 439 1.90 -5.74 -28.08
N SER A 440 2.07 -5.06 -29.21
CA SER A 440 3.29 -4.39 -29.66
C SER A 440 3.64 -3.23 -28.73
N GLN A 441 4.51 -3.42 -27.75
CA GLN A 441 4.90 -2.33 -26.84
C GLN A 441 6.41 -2.15 -26.75
N SER A 442 6.84 -0.93 -27.06
CA SER A 442 8.16 -0.33 -26.80
C SER A 442 8.47 -0.11 -25.32
N ASP A 443 7.51 -0.42 -24.45
CA ASP A 443 7.45 0.06 -23.07
C ASP A 443 7.50 -1.13 -22.09
N LEU A 444 8.37 -1.04 -21.08
CA LEU A 444 8.44 -2.01 -20.00
C LEU A 444 7.37 -1.68 -18.96
N LYS A 445 6.35 -2.54 -18.86
CA LYS A 445 5.29 -2.45 -17.86
C LYS A 445 5.45 -3.59 -16.85
N THR A 446 5.69 -3.23 -15.60
CA THR A 446 5.91 -4.20 -14.51
C THR A 446 5.41 -3.62 -13.19
N LEU A 447 5.67 -4.32 -12.09
CA LEU A 447 5.36 -3.88 -10.75
C LEU A 447 6.64 -3.47 -10.03
N GLY A 448 6.60 -2.34 -9.34
CA GLY A 448 7.60 -1.93 -8.36
C GLY A 448 7.09 -2.24 -6.96
N TYR A 449 8.01 -2.46 -6.03
CA TYR A 449 7.68 -2.56 -4.61
C TYR A 449 8.60 -1.67 -3.77
N SER A 450 8.11 -1.14 -2.65
CA SER A 450 8.90 -0.31 -1.74
C SER A 450 9.04 -1.01 -0.39
N PRO A 451 10.25 -1.52 -0.04
CA PRO A 451 10.48 -2.18 1.24
C PRO A 451 10.08 -1.34 2.45
N LEU A 452 10.39 -0.04 2.42
CA LEU A 452 10.11 0.86 3.54
C LEU A 452 8.60 1.08 3.74
N ALA A 453 7.83 1.19 2.65
CA ALA A 453 6.38 1.28 2.73
C ALA A 453 5.76 -0.04 3.26
N ILE A 454 6.29 -1.19 2.83
CA ILE A 454 5.85 -2.50 3.34
C ILE A 454 6.13 -2.63 4.84
N ILE A 455 7.29 -2.19 5.31
CA ILE A 455 7.62 -2.15 6.75
C ILE A 455 6.62 -1.26 7.51
N ALA A 456 6.27 -0.10 6.96
CA ALA A 456 5.26 0.78 7.57
C ALA A 456 3.87 0.13 7.64
N VAL A 457 3.46 -0.61 6.61
CA VAL A 457 2.22 -1.42 6.62
C VAL A 457 2.27 -2.51 7.70
N LEU A 458 3.40 -3.22 7.83
CA LEU A 458 3.58 -4.25 8.86
C LEU A 458 3.51 -3.66 10.28
N ALA A 459 4.16 -2.52 10.51
CA ALA A 459 4.14 -1.83 11.80
C ALA A 459 2.72 -1.37 12.17
N LEU A 460 2.02 -0.70 11.23
CA LEU A 460 0.67 -0.20 11.45
C LEU A 460 -0.35 -1.34 11.60
N GLY A 461 -0.25 -2.38 10.77
CA GLY A 461 -1.08 -3.58 10.88
C GLY A 461 -0.83 -4.37 12.18
N GLY A 462 0.42 -4.44 12.64
CA GLY A 462 0.75 -5.00 13.96
C GLY A 462 0.11 -4.21 15.10
N LEU A 463 0.18 -2.87 15.05
CA LEU A 463 -0.49 -2.00 16.02
C LEU A 463 -2.02 -2.20 16.03
N MET A 464 -2.63 -2.45 14.86
CA MET A 464 -4.06 -2.79 14.77
C MET A 464 -4.39 -4.10 15.49
N VAL A 465 -3.58 -5.14 15.31
CA VAL A 465 -3.78 -6.42 15.99
C VAL A 465 -3.65 -6.24 17.51
N ILE A 466 -2.60 -5.54 17.96
CA ILE A 466 -2.37 -5.28 19.39
C ILE A 466 -3.54 -4.50 19.99
N SER A 467 -3.99 -3.42 19.34
CA SER A 467 -5.12 -2.61 19.82
C SER A 467 -6.41 -3.42 19.90
N MET A 468 -6.74 -4.22 18.88
CA MET A 468 -7.93 -5.07 18.89
C MET A 468 -7.94 -6.03 20.09
N VAL A 469 -6.79 -6.67 20.38
CA VAL A 469 -6.64 -7.54 21.54
C VAL A 469 -6.78 -6.72 22.82
N ALA A 470 -6.02 -5.64 22.98
CA ALA A 470 -6.00 -4.80 24.18
C ALA A 470 -7.40 -4.26 24.54
N PHE A 471 -8.11 -3.64 23.58
CA PHE A 471 -9.47 -3.16 23.78
C PHE A 471 -10.43 -4.29 24.16
N GLY A 472 -10.23 -5.49 23.61
CA GLY A 472 -11.03 -6.66 23.95
C GLY A 472 -10.95 -7.08 25.43
N TYR A 473 -9.84 -6.82 26.12
CA TYR A 473 -9.67 -7.19 27.54
C TYR A 473 -10.19 -6.12 28.52
N ILE A 474 -10.63 -4.96 28.05
CA ILE A 474 -11.21 -3.92 28.90
C ILE A 474 -12.50 -4.47 29.55
N PRO A 475 -12.64 -4.41 30.89
CA PRO A 475 -13.87 -4.85 31.55
C PRO A 475 -15.00 -3.86 31.32
N TYR A 476 -16.19 -4.37 30.98
CA TYR A 476 -17.43 -3.61 31.18
C TYR A 476 -17.69 -3.48 32.67
N LYS A 477 -18.17 -2.32 33.10
CA LYS A 477 -18.56 -2.12 34.49
C LYS A 477 -19.93 -2.79 34.74
N ARG A 478 -20.15 -3.42 35.90
CA ARG A 478 -21.32 -4.28 36.19
C ARG A 478 -22.67 -3.55 36.11
N GLY A 479 -23.74 -4.31 35.86
CA GLY A 479 -25.13 -3.83 36.00
C GLY A 479 -26.12 -4.68 35.23
N MET A 480 -25.98 -4.78 33.90
CA MET A 480 -26.94 -5.47 33.04
C MET A 480 -26.35 -6.73 32.39
N PRO A 481 -27.14 -7.80 32.17
CA PRO A 481 -26.74 -8.93 31.32
C PRO A 481 -26.38 -8.46 29.91
N LEU A 482 -25.41 -9.10 29.29
CA LEU A 482 -24.94 -8.70 27.97
C LEU A 482 -25.88 -9.21 26.87
N ALA A 483 -26.52 -8.32 26.11
CA ALA A 483 -27.40 -8.70 25.00
C ALA A 483 -26.69 -8.75 23.63
N GLY A 484 -25.63 -7.96 23.44
CA GLY A 484 -24.93 -7.88 22.16
C GLY A 484 -25.88 -7.56 21.00
N THR A 485 -25.86 -8.38 19.95
CA THR A 485 -26.76 -8.29 18.78
C THR A 485 -27.89 -9.33 18.81
N CYS A 486 -28.15 -9.95 19.97
CA CYS A 486 -29.19 -10.98 20.10
C CYS A 486 -30.54 -10.30 20.37
N SER A 487 -31.45 -10.34 19.40
CA SER A 487 -32.80 -9.75 19.50
C SER A 487 -33.58 -10.29 20.70
N LEU A 488 -33.52 -11.61 20.96
CA LEU A 488 -34.16 -12.23 22.14
C LEU A 488 -33.64 -11.65 23.46
N ALA A 489 -32.33 -11.42 23.57
CA ALA A 489 -31.75 -10.84 24.78
C ALA A 489 -32.07 -9.36 24.96
N ILE A 490 -32.20 -8.61 23.85
CA ILE A 490 -32.64 -7.21 23.89
C ILE A 490 -34.11 -7.14 24.31
N SER A 491 -34.95 -7.94 23.66
CA SER A 491 -36.39 -8.00 23.89
C SER A 491 -36.74 -8.42 25.31
N ALA A 492 -35.98 -9.35 25.91
CA ALA A 492 -36.21 -9.80 27.28
C ALA A 492 -36.07 -8.67 28.31
N ALA A 493 -35.34 -7.60 27.99
CA ALA A 493 -35.19 -6.41 28.83
C ALA A 493 -36.30 -5.35 28.60
N CYS A 494 -37.21 -5.57 27.65
CA CYS A 494 -38.18 -4.59 27.16
C CYS A 494 -39.63 -4.98 27.51
N HIS A 495 -39.88 -5.42 28.75
CA HIS A 495 -41.20 -5.76 29.28
C HIS A 495 -41.56 -4.84 30.46
N PRO A 496 -41.86 -3.55 30.26
CA PRO A 496 -42.18 -2.64 31.37
C PRO A 496 -43.45 -3.07 32.12
N THR A 497 -43.53 -2.79 33.43
CA THR A 497 -44.71 -3.11 34.26
C THR A 497 -45.87 -2.15 34.10
N GLU A 498 -45.60 -0.93 33.67
CA GLU A 498 -46.60 0.14 33.56
C GLU A 498 -46.78 0.51 32.09
N GLN A 499 -48.03 0.47 31.63
CA GLN A 499 -48.42 1.10 30.38
C GLN A 499 -48.56 2.60 30.68
N VAL A 500 -47.76 3.43 29.99
CA VAL A 500 -47.87 4.88 30.12
C VAL A 500 -49.30 5.32 29.78
N GLU A 501 -49.93 6.08 30.68
CA GLU A 501 -51.23 6.69 30.41
C GLU A 501 -51.09 7.75 29.30
N GLY A 502 -51.74 7.53 28.15
CA GLY A 502 -51.75 8.44 27.00
C GLY A 502 -51.08 7.88 25.73
N ASP A 503 -51.07 8.67 24.65
CA ASP A 503 -50.48 8.33 23.34
C ASP A 503 -48.92 8.38 23.32
N GLU A 504 -48.27 8.62 24.46
CA GLU A 504 -46.80 8.77 24.52
C GLU A 504 -46.07 7.43 24.58
N ASN A 505 -45.22 7.15 23.58
CA ASN A 505 -44.39 5.96 23.54
C ASN A 505 -43.25 6.02 24.58
N ILE A 506 -43.15 5.00 25.45
CA ILE A 506 -42.10 4.87 26.49
C ILE A 506 -40.70 5.05 25.90
N ALA A 507 -40.49 4.57 24.66
CA ALA A 507 -39.22 4.67 23.95
C ALA A 507 -38.74 6.13 23.71
N GLU A 508 -39.63 7.12 23.81
CA GLU A 508 -39.32 8.54 23.61
C GLU A 508 -38.84 9.24 24.88
N LYS A 509 -38.99 8.60 26.04
CA LYS A 509 -38.55 9.13 27.35
C LYS A 509 -37.09 8.73 27.65
N MET A 510 -36.51 9.35 28.68
CA MET A 510 -35.19 8.93 29.15
C MET A 510 -35.31 7.64 29.94
N LEU A 511 -34.62 6.59 29.49
CA LEU A 511 -34.76 5.25 30.05
C LEU A 511 -33.56 4.86 30.90
N GLN A 512 -33.83 4.08 31.93
CA GLN A 512 -32.83 3.34 32.69
C GLN A 512 -33.30 1.89 32.83
N TRP A 513 -32.35 0.95 32.79
CA TRP A 513 -32.66 -0.45 33.04
C TRP A 513 -32.36 -0.81 34.49
N GLY A 514 -33.28 -1.50 35.15
CA GLY A 514 -33.13 -1.96 36.52
C GLY A 514 -34.38 -2.67 37.01
N VAL A 515 -34.50 -2.84 38.33
CA VAL A 515 -35.65 -3.47 38.98
C VAL A 515 -36.84 -2.52 38.95
N VAL A 516 -37.93 -2.93 38.29
CA VAL A 516 -39.15 -2.13 38.12
C VAL A 516 -40.28 -2.55 39.06
N SER A 517 -40.32 -3.81 39.46
CA SER A 517 -41.27 -4.31 40.45
C SER A 517 -40.69 -5.52 41.19
N ILE A 518 -41.28 -5.84 42.34
CA ILE A 518 -41.01 -7.05 43.11
C ILE A 518 -42.36 -7.70 43.34
N GLY A 519 -42.54 -8.93 42.86
CA GLY A 519 -43.75 -9.70 43.08
C GLY A 519 -43.88 -10.19 44.52
N ASP A 520 -45.08 -10.66 44.89
CA ASP A 520 -45.37 -11.20 46.22
C ASP A 520 -44.47 -12.41 46.57
N ASP A 521 -44.00 -13.13 45.56
CA ASP A 521 -43.07 -14.26 45.68
C ASP A 521 -41.61 -13.84 45.94
N GLU A 522 -41.36 -12.56 46.25
CA GLU A 522 -40.03 -11.92 46.35
C GLU A 522 -39.20 -11.93 45.05
N ILE A 523 -39.78 -12.36 43.94
CA ILE A 523 -39.14 -12.39 42.63
C ILE A 523 -39.22 -11.00 42.00
N GLY A 524 -38.05 -10.42 41.71
CA GLY A 524 -37.98 -9.12 41.05
C GLY A 524 -38.28 -9.18 39.56
N HIS A 525 -38.70 -8.06 38.99
CA HIS A 525 -38.77 -7.89 37.55
C HIS A 525 -37.85 -6.75 37.12
N CYS A 526 -37.10 -6.96 36.03
CA CYS A 526 -36.21 -5.95 35.48
C CYS A 526 -36.64 -5.56 34.06
N ALA A 527 -36.70 -4.27 33.78
CA ALA A 527 -37.01 -3.77 32.45
C ALA A 527 -36.39 -2.39 32.23
N PHE A 528 -36.39 -1.93 30.99
CA PHE A 528 -36.25 -0.51 30.69
C PHE A 528 -37.49 0.22 31.18
N SER A 529 -37.30 1.27 31.99
CA SER A 529 -38.40 2.11 32.49
C SER A 529 -38.05 3.59 32.41
N ALA A 530 -39.09 4.40 32.24
CA ALA A 530 -39.06 5.85 32.35
C ALA A 530 -39.17 6.33 33.81
N ASP A 531 -39.45 5.44 34.76
CA ASP A 531 -39.56 5.71 36.20
C ASP A 531 -38.35 5.19 36.97
N GLU A 532 -38.23 5.59 38.24
CA GLU A 532 -37.10 5.16 39.10
C GLU A 532 -36.98 3.64 39.15
N VAL A 533 -35.77 3.14 38.90
CA VAL A 533 -35.46 1.71 38.90
C VAL A 533 -34.48 1.36 40.01
N GLY A 534 -34.75 0.24 40.69
CA GLY A 534 -33.84 -0.32 41.69
C GLY A 534 -32.59 -0.95 41.07
N ALA A 535 -31.50 -1.00 41.83
CA ALA A 535 -30.30 -1.73 41.42
C ALA A 535 -30.50 -3.25 41.58
N VAL A 536 -29.98 -4.03 40.63
CA VAL A 536 -29.97 -5.49 40.75
C VAL A 536 -28.99 -5.96 41.84
N VAL A 537 -29.42 -6.92 42.64
CA VAL A 537 -28.67 -7.45 43.80
C VAL A 537 -28.19 -8.86 43.49
N LYS A 538 -26.89 -9.10 43.70
CA LYS A 538 -26.29 -10.43 43.48
C LYS A 538 -26.97 -11.46 44.37
N GLY A 539 -27.37 -12.58 43.77
CA GLY A 539 -28.01 -13.68 44.48
C GLY A 539 -29.54 -13.62 44.53
N LYS A 540 -30.18 -12.51 44.15
CA LYS A 540 -31.65 -12.42 44.05
C LYS A 540 -32.16 -12.98 42.72
N LEU A 541 -33.41 -13.47 42.72
CA LEU A 541 -34.11 -13.99 41.55
C LEU A 541 -34.86 -12.88 40.84
N TYR A 542 -34.76 -12.86 39.51
CA TYR A 542 -35.49 -11.93 38.65
C TYR A 542 -36.05 -12.65 37.43
N GLY A 543 -37.33 -12.44 37.13
CA GLY A 543 -38.03 -13.31 36.20
C GLY A 543 -39.42 -12.89 35.77
N GLY A 544 -39.86 -11.66 36.03
CA GLY A 544 -41.16 -11.20 35.56
C GLY A 544 -42.29 -11.27 36.56
N THR A 545 -43.31 -10.47 36.24
CA THR A 545 -44.51 -10.09 37.00
C THR A 545 -45.37 -11.28 37.40
N THR A 546 -45.45 -11.53 38.70
CA THR A 546 -46.56 -12.31 39.28
C THR A 546 -47.78 -11.40 39.37
N ALA A 547 -48.67 -11.52 38.39
CA ALA A 547 -50.09 -11.27 38.56
C ALA A 547 -50.85 -12.40 37.85
#